data_AF-A0A1F4DY38-F1
#
_entry.id   AF-A0A1F4DY38-F1
#
_cell.length_a   1.000
_cell.length_b   1.000
_cell.length_c   1.000
_cell.angle_alpha   90.00
_cell.angle_beta   90.00
_cell.angle_gamma   90.00
#
_symmetry.space_group_name_H-M   'P 1'
#
loop_
_entity.id
_entity.type
_entity.pdbx_description
1 polymer ?
#
loop_
_entity_poly.entity_id
_entity_poly.type
_entity_poly.pdbx_seq_one_letter_code
_entity_poly.pdbx_strand_id
1 'polypeptide(L)'
;MSERVTAWQCIGCGRIEGAQPCIGICEDRRVDFVYASDHDDALARLTRARRQAEALAALVRQLAHTTPVAGEWERTYRALQARARRTLEALANNEQFKLA
;
A
#
# COMPACT_ATOMS: atom_id res chain seq x y z
N MET A 1 -12.89 1.52 -7.52
CA MET A 1 -12.38 0.38 -8.30
C MET A 1 -11.78 0.96 -9.56
N SER A 2 -10.54 0.61 -9.91
CA SER A 2 -9.90 1.12 -11.13
C SER A 2 -10.63 0.57 -12.35
N GLU A 3 -10.99 1.44 -13.29
CA GLU A 3 -11.63 1.03 -14.53
C GLU A 3 -10.61 0.28 -15.40
N ARG A 4 -11.05 -0.83 -16.00
CA ARG A 4 -10.21 -1.64 -16.87
C ARG A 4 -10.56 -1.35 -18.32
N VAL A 5 -9.53 -1.06 -19.10
CA VAL A 5 -9.63 -0.89 -20.55
C VAL A 5 -8.97 -2.09 -21.21
N THR A 6 -9.75 -2.87 -21.94
CA THR A 6 -9.23 -3.98 -22.73
C THR A 6 -8.77 -3.47 -24.09
N ALA A 7 -7.55 -3.84 -24.49
CA ALA A 7 -7.00 -3.50 -25.80
C ALA A 7 -6.17 -4.67 -26.37
N TRP A 8 -5.88 -4.61 -27.66
CA TRP A 8 -4.96 -5.54 -28.33
C TRP A 8 -3.53 -5.02 -28.28
N GLN A 9 -2.63 -5.80 -27.70
CA GLN A 9 -1.19 -5.51 -27.65
C GLN A 9 -0.37 -6.54 -28.42
N CYS A 10 0.51 -6.04 -29.29
CA CYS A 10 1.48 -6.84 -30.00
C CYS A 10 2.54 -7.43 -29.04
N ILE A 11 2.72 -8.74 -29.03
CA ILE A 11 3.69 -9.42 -28.13
C ILE A 11 5.15 -9.19 -28.53
N GLY A 12 5.41 -8.79 -29.78
CA GLY A 12 6.78 -8.57 -30.29
C GLY A 12 7.29 -7.15 -30.04
N CYS A 13 6.48 -6.14 -30.36
CA CYS A 13 6.89 -4.73 -30.30
C CYS A 13 6.11 -3.87 -29.28
N GLY A 14 5.08 -4.42 -28.62
CA GLY A 14 4.35 -3.73 -27.55
C GLY A 14 3.31 -2.70 -27.99
N ARG A 15 3.08 -2.52 -29.30
CA ARG A 15 2.03 -1.64 -29.87
C ARG A 15 0.64 -1.96 -29.30
N ILE A 16 -0.12 -0.93 -28.92
CA ILE A 16 -1.51 -0.99 -28.42
C ILE A 16 -2.41 -0.25 -29.42
N GLU A 17 -3.32 -0.94 -30.10
CA GLU A 17 -4.33 -0.48 -31.11
C GLU A 17 -3.96 0.69 -32.08
N GLY A 18 -4.02 0.45 -33.41
CA GLY A 18 -3.78 1.44 -34.48
C GLY A 18 -2.69 1.07 -35.50
N ALA A 19 -2.74 1.62 -36.72
CA ALA A 19 -1.90 1.23 -37.87
C ALA A 19 -0.46 1.78 -37.79
N GLN A 20 0.41 1.10 -37.04
CA GLN A 20 1.82 1.05 -37.44
C GLN A 20 2.01 -0.16 -38.37
N PRO A 21 2.88 -0.09 -39.39
CA PRO A 21 3.14 -1.22 -40.26
C PRO A 21 3.68 -2.38 -39.40
N CYS A 22 2.81 -3.34 -39.09
CA CYS A 22 3.22 -4.61 -38.52
C CYS A 22 4.00 -5.34 -39.62
N ILE A 23 5.26 -5.69 -39.36
CA ILE A 23 6.10 -6.45 -40.28
C ILE A 23 5.63 -7.90 -40.48
N GLY A 24 4.45 -8.26 -39.97
CA GLY A 24 3.79 -9.56 -40.19
C GLY A 24 4.28 -10.72 -39.34
N ILE A 25 5.18 -10.48 -38.37
CA ILE A 25 5.75 -11.53 -37.50
C ILE A 25 5.13 -11.52 -36.09
N CYS A 26 4.33 -10.51 -35.77
CA CYS A 26 3.84 -10.30 -34.42
C CYS A 26 2.40 -10.83 -34.24
N GLU A 27 2.15 -11.52 -33.13
CA GLU A 27 0.82 -11.90 -32.66
C GLU A 27 0.27 -10.81 -31.71
N ASP A 28 -1.01 -10.47 -31.84
CA ASP A 28 -1.68 -9.55 -30.92
C ASP A 28 -2.38 -10.36 -29.80
N ARG A 29 -2.16 -9.97 -28.56
CA ARG A 29 -2.82 -10.54 -27.38
C ARG A 29 -3.76 -9.53 -26.76
N ARG A 30 -4.94 -10.00 -26.36
CA ARG A 30 -5.87 -9.22 -25.54
C ARG A 30 -5.28 -8.99 -24.15
N VAL A 31 -5.13 -7.74 -23.76
CA VAL A 31 -4.57 -7.31 -22.47
C VAL A 31 -5.48 -6.27 -21.82
N ASP A 32 -5.43 -6.19 -20.49
CA ASP A 32 -6.18 -5.21 -19.71
C ASP A 32 -5.24 -4.15 -19.15
N PHE A 33 -5.58 -2.89 -19.38
CA PHE A 33 -4.90 -1.73 -18.83
C PHE A 33 -5.75 -1.06 -17.75
N VAL A 34 -5.08 -0.28 -16.93
CA VAL A 34 -5.70 0.71 -16.03
C VAL A 34 -5.06 2.07 -16.32
N TYR A 35 -5.76 3.15 -16.01
CA TYR A 35 -5.16 4.47 -16.09
C TYR A 35 -3.96 4.58 -15.15
N ALA A 36 -2.92 5.28 -15.59
CA ALA A 36 -1.71 5.48 -14.79
C ALA A 36 -2.03 6.13 -13.43
N SER A 37 -2.95 7.11 -13.42
CA SER A 37 -3.45 7.75 -12.20
C SER A 37 -4.02 6.74 -11.20
N ASP A 38 -4.81 5.77 -11.69
CA ASP A 38 -5.42 4.74 -10.84
C ASP A 38 -4.37 3.80 -10.25
N HIS A 39 -3.35 3.45 -11.03
CA HIS A 39 -2.22 2.66 -10.57
C HIS A 39 -1.39 3.39 -9.51
N ASP A 40 -1.08 4.67 -9.74
CA ASP A 40 -0.29 5.48 -8.82
C ASP A 40 -1.04 5.71 -7.50
N ASP A 41 -2.34 5.95 -7.58
CA ASP A 41 -3.24 6.01 -6.42
C ASP A 41 -3.22 4.71 -5.61
N ALA A 42 -3.28 3.56 -6.30
CA ALA A 42 -3.25 2.25 -5.66
C ALA A 42 -1.90 2.01 -4.97
N LEU A 43 -0.78 2.37 -5.60
CA LEU A 43 0.55 2.28 -5.01
C LEU A 43 0.70 3.19 -3.77
N ALA A 44 0.17 4.41 -3.84
CA ALA A 44 0.18 5.34 -2.71
C ALA A 44 -0.65 4.79 -1.52
N ARG A 45 -1.83 4.22 -1.80
CA ARG A 45 -2.67 3.57 -0.77
C ARG A 45 -1.99 2.34 -0.18
N LEU A 46 -1.37 1.49 -1.00
CA LEU A 46 -0.64 0.30 -0.56
C LEU A 46 0.55 0.66 0.32
N THR A 47 1.34 1.65 -0.08
CA THR A 47 2.50 2.13 0.68
C THR A 47 2.08 2.65 2.04
N ARG A 48 0.98 3.42 2.10
CA ARG A 48 0.41 3.88 3.37
C ARG A 48 -0.04 2.70 4.24
N ALA A 49 -0.83 1.78 3.68
CA ALA A 49 -1.35 0.63 4.45
C ALA A 49 -0.21 -0.22 5.03
N ARG A 50 0.87 -0.44 4.26
CA ARG A 50 2.08 -1.13 4.74
C ARG A 50 2.73 -0.41 5.92
N ARG A 51 2.93 0.90 5.83
CA ARG A 51 3.49 1.70 6.93
C ARG A 51 2.61 1.65 8.18
N GLN A 52 1.29 1.72 8.02
CA GLN A 52 0.34 1.61 9.13
C GLN A 52 0.45 0.22 9.80
N ALA A 53 0.46 -0.85 9.00
CA ALA A 53 0.61 -2.22 9.49
C ALA A 53 1.94 -2.45 10.20
N GLU A 54 3.06 -1.95 9.66
CA GLU A 54 4.39 -2.04 10.28
C GLU A 54 4.45 -1.34 11.64
N ALA A 55 3.86 -0.14 11.75
CA ALA A 55 3.81 0.60 13.00
C ALA A 55 3.02 -0.15 14.09
N LEU A 56 1.87 -0.71 13.73
CA LEU A 56 1.05 -1.52 14.63
C LEU A 56 1.76 -2.83 15.01
N ALA A 57 2.37 -3.52 14.04
CA ALA A 57 3.12 -4.75 14.28
C ALA A 57 4.33 -4.52 15.19
N ALA A 58 5.00 -3.37 15.09
CA ALA A 58 6.08 -3.01 16.01
C ALA A 58 5.59 -2.85 17.46
N LEU A 59 4.43 -2.22 17.65
CA LEU A 59 3.80 -2.09 18.97
C LEU A 59 3.40 -3.45 19.56
N VAL A 60 2.75 -4.30 18.75
CA VAL A 60 2.33 -5.65 19.18
C VAL A 60 3.54 -6.51 19.55
N ARG A 61 4.60 -6.49 18.75
CA ARG A 61 5.85 -7.19 19.07
C ARG A 61 6.45 -6.69 20.39
N GLN A 62 6.47 -5.38 20.61
CA GLN A 62 6.96 -4.85 21.86
C GLN A 62 6.11 -5.34 23.04
N LEU A 63 4.79 -5.28 22.94
CA LEU A 63 3.89 -5.78 23.99
C LEU A 63 4.14 -7.26 24.30
N ALA A 64 4.24 -8.10 23.25
CA ALA A 64 4.42 -9.54 23.39
C ALA A 64 5.75 -9.94 24.07
N HIS A 65 6.80 -9.13 23.89
CA HIS A 65 8.14 -9.42 24.41
C HIS A 65 8.55 -8.56 25.62
N THR A 66 7.69 -7.66 26.10
CA THR A 66 8.01 -6.86 27.27
C THR A 66 7.72 -7.66 28.54
N THR A 67 8.78 -7.96 29.31
CA THR A 67 8.67 -8.53 30.64
C THR A 67 9.02 -7.46 31.68
N PRO A 68 8.04 -6.89 32.40
CA PRO A 68 8.32 -5.89 33.43
C PRO A 68 9.08 -6.49 34.61
N VAL A 69 9.91 -5.67 35.25
CA VAL A 69 10.53 -6.01 36.55
C VAL A 69 9.43 -6.11 37.61
N ALA A 70 9.63 -6.99 38.60
CA ALA A 70 8.72 -7.15 39.73
C ALA A 70 8.46 -5.79 40.41
N GLY A 71 7.18 -5.46 40.62
CA GLY A 71 6.76 -4.18 41.21
C GLY A 71 6.64 -3.00 40.23
N GLU A 72 7.19 -3.11 39.00
CA GLU A 72 7.20 -2.02 37.99
C GLU A 72 6.28 -2.28 36.79
N TRP A 73 5.39 -3.27 36.91
CA TRP A 73 4.46 -3.65 35.85
C TRP A 73 3.53 -2.50 35.45
N GLU A 74 3.05 -1.72 36.41
CA GLU A 74 2.13 -0.62 36.15
C GLU A 74 2.80 0.50 35.36
N ARG A 75 4.04 0.85 35.74
CA ARG A 75 4.85 1.85 35.01
C ARG A 75 5.10 1.39 33.57
N THR A 76 5.49 0.13 33.40
CA THR A 76 5.75 -0.46 32.08
C THR A 76 4.48 -0.47 31.22
N TYR A 77 3.34 -0.84 31.80
CA TYR A 77 2.05 -0.84 31.14
C TYR A 77 1.60 0.57 30.71
N ARG A 78 1.70 1.56 31.61
CA ARG A 78 1.38 2.97 31.30
C ARG A 78 2.27 3.52 30.18
N ALA A 79 3.55 3.15 30.16
CA ALA A 79 4.47 3.53 29.08
C ALA A 79 4.07 2.92 27.73
N LEU A 80 3.68 1.64 27.71
CA LEU A 80 3.16 0.97 26.51
C LEU A 80 1.85 1.61 26.03
N GLN A 81 0.92 1.94 26.93
CA GLN A 81 -0.30 2.67 26.58
C GLN A 81 -0.01 4.04 25.98
N ALA A 82 0.92 4.81 26.56
CA ALA A 82 1.29 6.12 26.04
C ALA A 82 1.89 6.01 24.63
N ARG A 83 2.72 5.00 24.38
CA ARG A 83 3.25 4.71 23.03
C ARG A 83 2.14 4.31 22.06
N ALA A 84 1.19 3.48 22.50
CA ALA A 84 0.05 3.06 21.69
C ALA A 84 -0.79 4.26 21.25
N ARG A 85 -1.14 5.15 22.18
CA ARG A 85 -1.91 6.37 21.90
C ARG A 85 -1.22 7.26 20.86
N ARG A 86 0.06 7.56 21.06
CA ARG A 86 0.85 8.34 20.08
C ARG A 86 0.91 7.68 18.70
N THR A 87 1.01 6.34 18.66
CA THR A 87 1.02 5.60 17.39
C THR A 87 -0.33 5.76 16.69
N LEU A 88 -1.44 5.57 17.41
CA LEU A 88 -2.78 5.72 16.86
C LEU A 88 -3.07 7.16 16.40
N GLU A 89 -2.67 8.17 17.18
CA GLU A 89 -2.77 9.59 16.81
C GLU A 89 -1.99 9.88 15.52
N ALA A 90 -0.75 9.39 15.40
CA ALA A 90 0.04 9.56 14.18
C ALA A 90 -0.59 8.88 12.96
N LEU A 91 -1.22 7.70 13.15
CA LEU A 91 -1.92 7.00 12.07
C LEU A 91 -3.20 7.75 11.65
N ALA A 92 -3.97 8.28 12.61
CA ALA A 92 -5.19 9.04 12.36
C ALA A 92 -4.91 10.40 11.69
N ASN A 93 -3.90 11.13 12.14
CA ASN A 93 -3.52 12.42 11.53
C ASN A 93 -3.06 12.25 10.08
N ASN A 94 -2.36 11.15 9.79
CA ASN A 94 -2.03 10.82 8.42
C ASN A 94 -3.32 10.64 7.59
N GLU A 95 -4.39 10.02 8.10
CA GLU A 95 -5.66 9.85 7.37
C GLU A 95 -6.40 11.17 7.14
N GLN A 96 -6.36 12.10 8.09
CA GLN A 96 -7.04 13.39 8.00
C GLN A 96 -6.43 14.33 6.95
N PHE A 97 -5.10 14.34 6.77
CA PHE A 97 -4.43 15.11 5.70
C PHE A 97 -4.78 14.66 4.26
N LYS A 98 -5.58 13.59 4.10
CA LYS A 98 -5.99 13.05 2.80
C LYS A 98 -7.44 13.38 2.43
N LEU A 99 -8.21 13.99 3.34
CA LEU A 99 -9.63 14.35 3.18
C LEU A 99 -9.85 15.87 2.98
N ALA A 100 -8.78 16.66 3.03
CA ALA A 100 -8.74 18.10 2.73
C ALA A 100 -7.97 18.33 1.43
#